data_AF-A0A965F629-F1
#
_entry.id   AF-A0A965F629-F1
#
_cell.length_a   1.000
_cell.length_b   1.000
_cell.length_c   1.000
_cell.angle_alpha   90.00
_cell.angle_beta   90.00
_cell.angle_gamma   90.00
#
_symmetry.space_group_name_H-M   'P 1'
#
loop_
_entity.id
_entity.type
_entity.pdbx_description
1 polymer ?
#
loop_
_entity_poly.entity_id
_entity_poly.type
_entity_poly.pdbx_seq_one_letter_code
_entity_poly.pdbx_strand_id
1 'polypeptide(L)'
;DGIRGVVATRVWPSESGQPMPRALVTFGPEAPLTRDQMQVRLMGNRPRIAVWNEGDDGFHVNPQTLKPGEASVIADVLRRILRSA
;
A
#
# COMPACT_ATOMS: atom_id res chain seq x y z
N ASP A 1 2.54 16.08 -1.53
CA ASP A 1 2.85 15.97 -0.09
C ASP A 1 2.50 14.61 0.48
N GLY A 2 3.23 14.20 1.53
CA GLY A 2 2.98 12.96 2.29
C GLY A 2 1.68 13.02 3.11
N ILE A 3 1.32 11.90 3.74
CA ILE A 3 0.20 11.78 4.67
C ILE A 3 0.78 11.49 6.05
N ARG A 4 0.38 12.25 7.07
CA ARG A 4 0.92 12.12 8.43
C ARG A 4 0.67 10.69 8.95
N GLY A 5 1.68 10.12 9.61
CA GLY A 5 1.64 8.75 10.12
C GLY A 5 1.68 7.66 9.06
N VAL A 6 1.78 7.97 7.76
CA VAL A 6 1.88 6.95 6.70
C VAL A 6 3.22 7.08 6.00
N VAL A 7 3.95 5.96 5.91
CA VAL A 7 5.27 5.91 5.28
C VAL A 7 5.24 4.87 4.16
N ALA A 8 5.82 5.19 3.01
CA ALA A 8 6.05 4.24 1.93
C ALA A 8 7.55 4.12 1.70
N THR A 9 8.10 2.91 1.86
CA THR A 9 9.52 2.62 1.67
C THR A 9 9.72 1.65 0.51
N ARG A 10 10.87 1.78 -0.15
CA ARG A 10 11.35 0.81 -1.13
C ARG A 10 12.02 -0.33 -0.40
N VAL A 11 11.53 -1.55 -0.57
CA VAL A 11 12.13 -2.77 0.00
C VAL A 11 12.81 -3.57 -1.12
N TRP A 12 14.10 -3.88 -0.91
CA TRP A 12 14.92 -4.66 -1.82
C TRP A 12 16.03 -5.41 -1.04
N PRO A 13 16.34 -6.66 -1.38
CA PRO A 13 15.60 -7.54 -2.30
C PRO A 13 14.22 -7.93 -1.72
N SER A 14 13.31 -8.46 -2.54
CA SER A 14 12.14 -9.16 -1.97
C SER A 14 12.61 -10.38 -1.19
N GLU A 15 11.78 -10.93 -0.30
CA GLU A 15 12.12 -12.15 0.48
C GLU A 15 12.50 -13.35 -0.40
N SER A 16 12.04 -13.35 -1.65
CA SER A 16 12.33 -14.35 -2.68
C SER A 16 13.56 -14.01 -3.55
N GLY A 17 14.33 -12.97 -3.22
CA GLY A 17 15.53 -12.57 -3.96
C GLY A 17 15.26 -11.97 -5.34
N GLN A 18 14.01 -11.57 -5.61
CA GLN A 18 13.66 -11.07 -6.94
C GLN A 18 14.24 -9.68 -7.17
N PRO A 19 14.66 -9.38 -8.42
CA PRO A 19 15.43 -8.17 -8.72
C PRO A 19 14.60 -6.88 -8.63
N MET A 20 13.26 -6.99 -8.58
CA MET A 20 12.36 -5.84 -8.58
C MET A 20 12.00 -5.44 -7.14
N PRO A 21 12.24 -4.17 -6.74
CA PRO A 21 11.85 -3.69 -5.42
C PRO A 21 10.33 -3.67 -5.23
N ARG A 22 9.86 -3.92 -4.01
CA ARG A 22 8.45 -3.70 -3.60
C ARG A 22 8.31 -2.39 -2.86
N ALA A 23 7.10 -1.85 -2.80
CA ALA A 23 6.78 -0.76 -1.89
C ALA A 23 6.13 -1.33 -0.63
N LEU A 24 6.72 -1.08 0.54
CA LEU A 24 6.11 -1.35 1.84
C LEU A 24 5.45 -0.07 2.33
N VAL A 25 4.15 -0.12 2.56
CA VAL A 25 3.38 0.97 3.16
C VAL A 25 3.13 0.61 4.62
N THR A 26 3.55 1.47 5.55
CA THR A 26 3.33 1.31 7.00
C THR A 26 2.48 2.44 7.58
N PHE A 27 1.74 2.11 8.64
CA PHE A 27 0.75 2.96 9.30
C PHE A 27 1.10 3.14 10.77
N GLY A 28 1.62 4.31 11.13
CA GLY A 28 1.94 4.69 12.50
C GLY A 28 0.75 5.26 13.28
N PRO A 29 0.96 5.65 14.56
CA PRO A 29 -0.10 6.11 15.45
C PRO A 29 -0.86 7.36 14.97
N GLU A 30 -0.22 8.18 14.14
CA GLU A 30 -0.82 9.42 13.60
C GLU A 30 -1.48 9.20 12.23
N ALA A 31 -1.55 7.95 11.76
CA ALA A 31 -2.22 7.64 10.51
C ALA A 31 -3.74 7.81 10.66
N PRO A 32 -4.44 8.30 9.61
CA PRO A 32 -5.89 8.46 9.65
C PRO A 32 -6.63 7.11 9.71
N LEU A 33 -5.97 6.01 9.32
CA LEU A 33 -6.50 4.66 9.31
C LEU A 33 -5.43 3.66 9.77
N THR A 34 -5.89 2.56 10.36
CA THR A 34 -5.05 1.38 10.54
C THR A 34 -4.82 0.63 9.22
N ARG A 35 -3.80 -0.23 9.19
CA ARG A 35 -3.51 -1.13 8.07
C ARG A 35 -4.71 -2.02 7.71
N ASP A 36 -5.39 -2.60 8.69
CA ASP A 36 -6.59 -3.42 8.48
C ASP A 36 -7.75 -2.62 7.88
N GLN A 37 -8.02 -1.44 8.43
CA GLN A 37 -9.04 -0.53 7.93
C GLN A 37 -8.77 -0.08 6.50
N MET A 38 -7.49 0.07 6.13
CA MET A 38 -7.08 0.35 4.77
C MET A 38 -7.32 -0.84 3.85
N GLN A 39 -6.94 -2.05 4.27
CA GLN A 39 -7.13 -3.28 3.50
C GLN A 39 -8.62 -3.54 3.19
N VAL A 40 -9.51 -3.37 4.18
CA VAL A 40 -10.96 -3.49 3.98
C VAL A 40 -11.46 -2.51 2.93
N ARG A 41 -11.01 -1.24 2.98
CA ARG A 41 -11.41 -0.22 2.00
C ARG A 41 -10.87 -0.51 0.61
N LEU A 42 -9.64 -1.00 0.49
CA LEU A 42 -9.04 -1.40 -0.79
C LEU A 42 -9.78 -2.57 -1.43
N MET A 43 -10.18 -3.57 -0.65
CA MET A 43 -10.97 -4.71 -1.11
C MET A 43 -12.43 -4.33 -1.42
N GLY A 44 -12.98 -3.31 -0.74
CA GLY A 44 -14.30 -2.75 -1.01
C GLY A 44 -14.35 -1.81 -2.22
N ASN A 45 -13.21 -1.29 -2.67
CA ASN A 45 -13.10 -0.30 -3.74
C ASN A 45 -13.45 -0.87 -5.14
N ARG A 46 -13.59 0.04 -6.12
CA ARG A 46 -13.56 -0.28 -7.56
C ARG A 46 -12.47 0.57 -8.23
N PRO A 47 -11.41 -0.04 -8.80
CA PRO A 47 -11.10 -1.48 -8.78
C PRO A 47 -10.82 -1.99 -7.36
N ARG A 48 -11.03 -3.30 -7.15
CA ARG A 48 -10.60 -3.97 -5.92
C ARG A 48 -9.09 -4.13 -5.97
N ILE A 49 -8.41 -3.79 -4.88
CA ILE A 49 -6.96 -3.89 -4.77
C ILE A 49 -6.66 -4.85 -3.62
N ALA A 50 -6.03 -5.99 -3.94
CA ALA A 50 -5.54 -6.93 -2.95
C ALA A 50 -4.08 -6.61 -2.63
N VAL A 51 -3.72 -6.65 -1.35
CA VAL A 51 -2.36 -6.39 -0.84
C VAL A 51 -1.96 -7.49 0.14
N TRP A 52 -0.66 -7.74 0.23
CA TRP A 52 -0.10 -8.70 1.18
C TRP A 52 0.31 -7.99 2.46
N ASN A 53 -0.17 -8.44 3.61
CA ASN A 53 0.12 -7.80 4.89
C ASN A 53 1.58 -8.06 5.32
N GLU A 54 2.16 -7.05 5.96
CA GLU A 54 3.48 -7.07 6.60
C GLU A 54 3.28 -6.71 8.06
N GLY A 55 3.41 -7.71 8.95
CA GLY A 55 3.16 -7.53 10.37
C GLY A 55 1.78 -6.92 10.67
N ASP A 56 1.72 -6.15 11.75
CA ASP A 56 0.47 -5.54 12.24
C ASP A 56 0.16 -4.19 11.57
N ASP A 57 1.18 -3.50 11.05
CA ASP A 57 1.10 -2.10 10.65
C ASP A 57 1.45 -1.84 9.19
N GLY A 58 1.75 -2.87 8.38
CA GLY A 58 2.16 -2.68 6.99
C GLY A 58 1.49 -3.59 5.96
N PHE A 59 1.66 -3.22 4.68
CA PHE A 59 1.42 -4.11 3.55
C PHE A 59 2.36 -3.80 2.38
N HIS A 60 2.58 -4.80 1.52
CA HIS A 60 3.34 -4.67 0.28
C HIS A 60 2.45 -4.38 -0.92
N VAL A 61 2.89 -3.43 -1.75
CA VAL A 61 2.48 -3.29 -3.15
C VAL A 61 3.57 -3.93 -4.02
N ASN A 62 3.25 -5.08 -4.61
CA ASN A 62 4.17 -5.81 -5.47
C ASN A 62 4.01 -5.36 -6.93
N PRO A 63 5.00 -4.68 -7.55
CA PRO A 63 4.89 -4.26 -8.94
C PRO A 63 4.83 -5.41 -9.94
N GLN A 64 5.26 -6.62 -9.59
CA GLN A 64 5.30 -7.75 -10.52
C GLN A 64 3.91 -8.31 -10.84
N THR A 65 2.93 -8.05 -9.99
CA THR A 65 1.54 -8.48 -10.20
C THR A 65 0.72 -7.43 -10.95
N LEU A 66 1.35 -6.32 -11.37
CA LEU A 66 0.66 -5.17 -11.97
C LEU A 66 0.86 -5.12 -13.47
N LYS A 67 -0.19 -4.66 -14.17
CA LYS A 67 -0.12 -4.24 -15.57
C LYS A 67 0.38 -2.79 -15.65
N PRO A 68 0.89 -2.37 -16.83
CA PRO A 68 1.23 -0.97 -17.07
C PRO A 68 0.09 -0.03 -16.68
N GLY A 69 0.40 0.99 -15.88
CA GLY A 69 -0.55 2.00 -15.40
C GLY A 69 -1.27 1.67 -14.08
N GLU A 70 -1.33 0.39 -13.66
CA GLU A 70 -2.03 0.02 -12.41
C GLU A 70 -1.35 0.56 -11.16
N ALA A 71 -0.02 0.74 -11.20
CA ALA A 71 0.72 1.34 -10.08
C ALA A 71 0.23 2.76 -9.75
N SER A 72 -0.05 3.58 -10.77
CA SER A 72 -0.59 4.93 -10.59
C SER A 72 -2.01 4.88 -10.02
N VAL A 73 -2.86 3.99 -10.53
CA VAL A 73 -4.21 3.78 -10.02
C VAL A 73 -4.19 3.40 -8.54
N ILE A 74 -3.30 2.48 -8.14
CA ILE A 74 -3.13 2.10 -6.73
C ILE A 74 -2.72 3.31 -5.90
N ALA A 75 -1.69 4.05 -6.33
CA ALA A 75 -1.21 5.22 -5.60
C ALA A 75 -2.31 6.29 -5.41
N ASP A 76 -3.16 6.50 -6.41
CA ASP A 76 -4.27 7.44 -6.35
C ASP A 76 -5.40 6.96 -5.43
N VAL A 77 -5.72 5.67 -5.47
CA VAL A 77 -6.70 5.06 -4.55
C VAL A 77 -6.20 5.13 -3.11
N LEU A 78 -4.93 4.82 -2.85
CA LEU A 78 -4.32 4.94 -1.52
C LEU A 78 -4.49 6.36 -0.97
N ARG A 79 -4.08 7.37 -1.77
CA ARG A 79 -4.19 8.78 -1.38
C ARG A 79 -5.63 9.22 -1.17
N ARG A 80 -6.54 8.82 -2.06
CA ARG A 80 -7.96 9.19 -1.95
C ARG A 80 -8.55 8.68 -0.64
N ILE A 81 -8.37 7.38 -0.35
CA ILE A 81 -8.90 6.76 0.86
C ILE A 81 -8.35 7.43 2.12
N LEU A 82 -7.03 7.66 2.16
CA LEU A 82 -6.36 8.22 3.34
C LEU A 82 -6.66 9.71 3.56
N ARG A 83 -7.01 10.47 2.51
CA ARG A 83 -7.39 11.88 2.62
C ARG A 83 -8.88 12.08 2.93
N SER A 84 -9.71 11.06 2.68
CA SER A 84 -11.15 11.10 2.97
C SER A 84 -11.52 10.40 4.28
N ALA A 85 -10.54 9.87 5.00
CA ALA A 85 -10.69 9.28 6.32
C ALA A 85 -10.49 10.34 7.39
#